data_AF-A0A0C2FSC2-F1
#
_entry.id   AF-A0A0C2FSC2-F1
#
_cell.length_a   1.000
_cell.length_b   1.000
_cell.length_c   1.000
_cell.angle_alpha   90.00
_cell.angle_beta   90.00
_cell.angle_gamma   90.00
#
_symmetry.space_group_name_H-M   'P 1'
#
loop_
_entity.id
_entity.type
_entity.pdbx_description
1 polymer ?
#
loop_
_entity_poly.entity_id
_entity_poly.type
_entity_poly.pdbx_seq_one_letter_code
_entity_poly.pdbx_strand_id
1 'polypeptide(L)'
;MQLFENIQSDSTASSILNHVYGAATLGCPNRDEPQLMRDVEPRIDVLVNNNIVTFSAEQRKAVALGTSQFPIAAIQAAFGTGKTLVGAFIAAQLADDGDIVLVTASTNAAVAQFAQTILTLSAYQHLRVLRYVSDMAVQENTAPTSVDMNKILISLHETYTNRLSPEAMEVCNKFTIGRRILERYIENPELALYLTDEEKEEYAIAERNVSRTLEKMIALMFILRPPNILCLTTASLMNTIGTPDGAFKAYGDKFTILIGDEASQIPEPALTAISNRLPGVRQIYLGDVHQLEPHAKCPRDSHAAVYGARSV
;
A
#
# COMPACT_ATOMS: atom_id res chain seq x y z
N MET A 1 14.27 27.41 20.00
CA MET A 1 13.75 26.66 18.83
C MET A 1 12.49 25.94 19.28
N GLN A 2 11.32 26.58 19.13
CA GLN A 2 10.01 26.09 19.60
C GLN A 2 9.38 25.11 18.58
N LEU A 3 10.10 24.04 18.23
CA LEU A 3 9.63 23.09 17.20
C LEU A 3 8.53 22.13 17.69
N PHE A 4 8.20 22.15 18.99
CA PHE A 4 7.39 21.13 19.65
C PHE A 4 6.14 21.66 20.36
N GLU A 5 5.85 22.96 20.32
CA GLU A 5 4.72 23.56 21.06
C GLU A 5 3.34 23.20 20.48
N ASN A 6 3.29 22.72 19.23
CA ASN A 6 2.03 22.38 18.55
C ASN A 6 1.70 20.88 18.56
N ILE A 7 2.48 20.07 19.28
CA ILE A 7 2.25 18.61 19.33
C ILE A 7 1.33 18.33 20.50
N GLN A 8 0.16 17.77 20.20
CA GLN A 8 -0.77 17.34 21.23
C GLN A 8 -0.08 16.34 22.15
N SER A 9 -0.05 16.68 23.44
CA SER A 9 0.21 15.76 24.54
C SER A 9 -0.77 14.60 24.39
N ASP A 10 -0.26 13.37 24.30
CA ASP A 10 -0.99 12.09 24.10
C ASP A 10 -1.22 11.65 22.65
N SER A 11 -0.60 12.31 21.66
CA SER A 11 -0.58 11.81 20.28
C SER A 11 0.49 10.73 20.06
N THR A 12 0.29 9.85 19.07
CA THR A 12 1.33 8.90 18.60
C THR A 12 2.62 9.62 18.22
N ALA A 13 2.52 10.83 17.66
CA ALA A 13 3.66 11.69 17.37
C ALA A 13 4.42 12.12 18.63
N SER A 14 3.70 12.44 19.73
CA SER A 14 4.31 12.73 21.04
C SER A 14 5.03 11.50 21.61
N SER A 15 4.43 10.31 21.52
CA SER A 15 5.09 9.05 21.92
C SER A 15 6.35 8.77 21.11
N ILE A 16 6.30 8.91 19.78
CA ILE A 16 7.46 8.74 18.92
C ILE A 16 8.56 9.73 19.30
N LEU A 17 8.24 11.01 19.50
CA LEU A 17 9.23 12.01 19.90
C LEU A 17 9.86 11.72 21.27
N ASN A 18 9.05 11.33 22.25
CA ASN A 18 9.53 11.00 23.59
C ASN A 18 10.46 9.77 23.59
N HIS A 19 10.16 8.77 22.75
CA HIS A 19 10.97 7.56 22.61
C HIS A 19 12.22 7.74 21.74
N VAL A 20 12.14 8.51 20.66
CA VAL A 20 13.25 8.69 19.70
C VAL A 20 14.26 9.74 20.18
N TYR A 21 13.80 10.82 20.82
CA TYR A 21 14.66 11.93 21.26
C TYR A 21 14.96 11.93 22.77
N GLY A 22 14.65 10.83 23.46
CA GLY A 22 15.26 10.50 24.76
C GLY A 22 14.71 11.22 25.99
N ALA A 23 13.49 11.79 25.93
CA ALA A 23 12.82 12.32 27.12
C ALA A 23 12.27 11.20 28.03
N ALA A 24 11.98 10.02 27.46
CA ALA A 24 11.77 8.81 28.22
C ALA A 24 13.12 8.08 28.35
N THR A 25 13.51 7.74 29.57
CA THR A 25 14.55 6.73 29.77
C THR A 25 14.07 5.47 29.06
N LEU A 26 14.86 5.00 28.09
CA LEU A 26 14.71 3.65 27.55
C LEU A 26 14.96 2.70 28.72
N GLY A 27 13.90 2.39 29.44
CA GLY A 27 13.80 1.15 30.16
C GLY A 27 13.84 0.06 29.09
N CYS A 28 15.04 -0.35 28.71
CA CYS A 28 15.25 -1.69 28.19
C CYS A 28 15.66 -2.60 29.36
N PRO A 29 14.76 -2.99 30.28
CA PRO A 29 14.92 -4.25 30.97
C PRO A 29 14.29 -5.35 30.11
N ASN A 30 15.18 -6.21 29.61
CA ASN A 30 15.05 -7.67 29.67
C ASN A 30 14.69 -8.47 28.41
N ARG A 31 15.45 -9.55 28.29
CA ARG A 31 15.08 -10.89 27.80
C ARG A 31 13.87 -11.53 28.54
N ASP A 32 13.12 -10.76 29.32
CA ASP A 32 12.07 -11.20 30.26
C ASP A 32 10.94 -10.15 30.33
N GLU A 33 10.48 -9.62 29.18
CA GLU A 33 9.11 -9.08 29.15
C GLU A 33 8.14 -10.25 29.32
N PRO A 34 7.07 -10.11 30.13
CA PRO A 34 6.02 -11.11 30.19
C PRO A 34 5.52 -11.36 28.76
N GLN A 35 5.52 -12.60 28.31
CA GLN A 35 4.85 -12.98 27.07
C GLN A 35 3.39 -12.51 27.18
N LEU A 36 3.08 -11.37 26.56
CA LEU A 36 1.71 -10.84 26.54
C LEU A 36 0.77 -11.75 25.73
N MET A 37 1.34 -12.68 24.99
CA MET A 37 0.68 -13.63 24.11
C MET A 37 0.59 -14.98 24.82
N ARG A 38 -0.61 -15.58 24.86
CA ARG A 38 -0.82 -16.91 25.45
C ARG A 38 0.06 -17.95 24.73
N ASP A 39 0.72 -18.83 25.49
CA ASP A 39 1.59 -19.91 24.98
C ASP A 39 0.94 -20.90 23.98
N VAL A 40 -0.38 -20.83 23.80
CA VAL A 40 -1.11 -21.69 22.88
C VAL A 40 -1.91 -20.82 21.92
N GLU A 41 -1.28 -20.43 20.81
CA GLU A 41 -2.04 -19.95 19.68
C GLU A 41 -2.86 -21.11 19.09
N PRO A 42 -4.10 -20.87 18.64
CA PRO A 42 -4.87 -21.89 17.93
C PRO A 42 -4.11 -22.35 16.68
N ARG A 43 -4.30 -23.61 16.26
CA ARG A 43 -3.77 -24.07 14.98
C ARG A 43 -4.40 -23.23 13.85
N ILE A 44 -3.56 -22.71 12.96
CA ILE A 44 -4.00 -21.95 11.79
C ILE A 44 -3.65 -22.77 10.56
N ASP A 45 -4.70 -23.26 9.89
CA ASP A 45 -4.61 -23.95 8.61
C ASP A 45 -5.16 -23.00 7.53
N VAL A 46 -4.32 -22.64 6.57
CA VAL A 46 -4.64 -21.70 5.51
C VAL A 46 -4.77 -22.45 4.19
N LEU A 47 -5.87 -22.26 3.47
CA LEU A 47 -6.00 -22.79 2.12
C LEU A 47 -5.36 -21.83 1.10
N VAL A 48 -4.22 -22.23 0.55
CA VAL A 48 -3.49 -21.51 -0.49
C VAL A 48 -3.64 -22.28 -1.80
N ASN A 49 -4.33 -21.69 -2.80
CA ASN A 49 -4.69 -22.37 -4.04
C ASN A 49 -5.33 -23.75 -3.80
N ASN A 50 -6.26 -23.83 -2.84
CA ASN A 50 -6.90 -25.07 -2.37
C ASN A 50 -5.96 -26.11 -1.73
N ASN A 51 -4.69 -25.78 -1.47
CA ASN A 51 -3.77 -26.63 -0.70
C ASN A 51 -3.70 -26.13 0.73
N ILE A 52 -3.75 -27.05 1.70
CA ILE A 52 -3.64 -26.70 3.11
C ILE A 52 -2.18 -26.41 3.46
N VAL A 53 -1.94 -25.22 3.98
CA VAL A 53 -0.67 -24.79 4.57
C VAL A 53 -0.90 -24.55 6.07
N THR A 54 -0.26 -25.35 6.91
CA THR A 54 -0.32 -25.16 8.37
C THR A 54 0.77 -24.19 8.81
N PHE A 55 0.38 -23.12 9.50
CA PHE A 55 1.34 -22.15 10.01
C PHE A 55 2.17 -22.73 11.17
N SER A 56 3.47 -22.41 11.18
CA SER A 56 4.37 -22.76 12.28
C SER A 56 4.00 -22.01 13.57
N ALA A 57 4.54 -22.41 14.72
CA ALA A 57 4.32 -21.70 15.98
C ALA A 57 4.70 -20.21 15.90
N GLU A 58 5.84 -19.91 15.29
CA GLU A 58 6.32 -18.52 15.14
C GLU A 58 5.45 -17.71 14.16
N GLN A 59 4.96 -18.33 13.08
CA GLN A 59 3.99 -17.68 12.18
C GLN A 59 2.66 -17.40 12.88
N ARG A 60 2.20 -18.29 13.76
CA ARG A 60 0.98 -18.08 14.55
C ARG A 60 1.12 -16.94 15.56
N LYS A 61 2.27 -16.84 16.24
CA LYS A 61 2.61 -15.69 17.09
C LYS A 61 2.61 -14.39 16.29
N ALA A 62 3.22 -14.41 15.10
CA ALA A 62 3.25 -13.25 14.21
C ALA A 62 1.84 -12.82 13.76
N VAL A 63 0.97 -13.78 13.40
CA VAL A 63 -0.44 -13.50 13.11
C VAL A 63 -1.12 -12.88 14.33
N ALA A 64 -0.99 -13.50 15.50
CA ALA A 64 -1.66 -13.03 16.71
C ALA A 64 -1.18 -11.61 17.11
N LEU A 65 0.11 -11.29 16.93
CA LEU A 65 0.64 -9.94 17.10
C LEU A 65 0.06 -8.97 16.05
N GLY A 66 0.01 -9.41 14.78
CA GLY A 66 -0.57 -8.64 13.67
C GLY A 66 -2.07 -8.38 13.82
N THR A 67 -2.82 -9.27 14.45
CA THR A 67 -4.27 -9.12 14.69
C THR A 67 -4.60 -8.60 16.10
N SER A 68 -3.59 -8.23 16.89
CA SER A 68 -3.78 -7.62 18.22
C SER A 68 -4.48 -6.24 18.13
N GLN A 69 -4.53 -5.47 19.22
CA GLN A 69 -5.06 -4.10 19.20
C GLN A 69 -3.96 -3.04 19.39
N PHE A 70 -2.69 -3.43 19.27
CA PHE A 70 -1.59 -2.47 19.40
C PHE A 70 -1.65 -1.43 18.26
N PRO A 71 -1.52 -0.12 18.56
CA PRO A 71 -1.52 0.93 17.54
C PRO A 71 -0.43 0.74 16.49
N ILE A 72 0.73 0.22 16.90
CA ILE A 72 1.84 -0.14 16.03
C ILE A 72 2.32 -1.54 16.43
N ALA A 73 2.44 -2.45 15.46
CA ALA A 73 3.03 -3.77 15.62
C ALA A 73 4.17 -3.96 14.62
N ALA A 74 5.30 -4.49 15.06
CA ALA A 74 6.43 -4.83 14.21
C ALA A 74 6.68 -6.35 14.27
N ILE A 75 6.76 -6.98 13.10
CA ILE A 75 6.97 -8.41 12.94
C ILE A 75 8.30 -8.61 12.21
N GLN A 76 9.30 -9.07 12.96
CA GLN A 76 10.59 -9.46 12.41
C GLN A 76 10.46 -10.84 11.76
N ALA A 77 10.63 -10.92 10.45
CA ALA A 77 10.44 -12.13 9.67
C ALA A 77 11.62 -12.35 8.70
N ALA A 78 12.51 -13.26 9.09
CA ALA A 78 13.71 -13.58 8.34
C ALA A 78 13.43 -14.12 6.92
N PHE A 79 14.45 -14.14 6.06
CA PHE A 79 14.33 -14.70 4.71
C PHE A 79 13.77 -16.13 4.73
N GLY A 80 12.81 -16.41 3.85
CA GLY A 80 12.21 -17.75 3.71
C GLY A 80 11.21 -18.14 4.82
N THR A 81 10.93 -17.27 5.80
CA THR A 81 9.98 -17.56 6.89
C THR A 81 8.51 -17.41 6.51
N GLY A 82 8.21 -17.09 5.24
CA GLY A 82 6.84 -16.91 4.76
C GLY A 82 6.22 -15.55 5.13
N LYS A 83 7.05 -14.51 5.35
CA LYS A 83 6.63 -13.13 5.68
C LYS A 83 5.44 -12.64 4.85
N THR A 84 5.52 -12.74 3.53
CA THR A 84 4.45 -12.29 2.62
C THR A 84 3.16 -13.07 2.81
N LEU A 85 3.23 -14.38 3.08
CA LEU A 85 2.04 -15.20 3.35
C LEU A 85 1.40 -14.82 4.69
N VAL A 86 2.21 -14.63 5.74
CA VAL A 86 1.72 -14.15 7.05
C VAL A 86 1.08 -12.78 6.93
N GLY A 87 1.75 -11.83 6.27
CA GLY A 87 1.22 -10.49 6.03
C GLY A 87 -0.08 -10.50 5.23
N ALA A 88 -0.13 -11.26 4.14
CA ALA A 88 -1.33 -11.39 3.31
C ALA A 88 -2.50 -12.02 4.10
N PHE A 89 -2.21 -13.01 4.95
CA PHE A 89 -3.22 -13.61 5.82
C PHE A 89 -3.74 -12.61 6.86
N ILE A 90 -2.87 -11.85 7.53
CA ILE A 90 -3.28 -10.78 8.46
C ILE A 90 -4.15 -9.74 7.74
N ALA A 91 -3.72 -9.29 6.54
CA ALA A 91 -4.48 -8.33 5.74
C ALA A 91 -5.87 -8.84 5.39
N ALA A 92 -5.96 -10.10 4.94
CA ALA A 92 -7.22 -10.72 4.56
C ALA A 92 -8.14 -10.94 5.76
N GLN A 93 -7.61 -11.41 6.89
CA GLN A 93 -8.38 -11.63 8.11
C GLN A 93 -8.97 -10.32 8.64
N LEU A 94 -8.16 -9.26 8.80
CA LEU A 94 -8.64 -7.96 9.26
C LEU A 94 -9.69 -7.38 8.31
N ALA A 95 -9.47 -7.50 7.00
CA ALA A 95 -10.43 -7.05 6.00
C ALA A 95 -11.76 -7.84 6.02
N ASP A 96 -11.72 -9.11 6.39
CA ASP A 96 -12.90 -9.96 6.56
C ASP A 96 -13.66 -9.62 7.86
N ASP A 97 -12.93 -9.22 8.91
CA ASP A 97 -13.48 -8.70 10.17
C ASP A 97 -14.11 -7.29 10.02
N GLY A 98 -14.02 -6.69 8.83
CA GLY A 98 -14.68 -5.43 8.48
C GLY A 98 -13.76 -4.22 8.40
N ASP A 99 -12.46 -4.38 8.65
CA ASP A 99 -11.48 -3.32 8.44
C ASP A 99 -11.30 -3.00 6.94
N ILE A 100 -10.80 -1.79 6.67
CA ILE A 100 -10.37 -1.40 5.33
C ILE A 100 -8.85 -1.24 5.37
N VAL A 101 -8.17 -2.15 4.69
CA VAL A 101 -6.72 -2.35 4.84
C VAL A 101 -5.97 -1.65 3.71
N LEU A 102 -4.95 -0.89 4.08
CA LEU A 102 -3.97 -0.32 3.18
C LEU A 102 -2.69 -1.16 3.25
N VAL A 103 -2.19 -1.65 2.13
CA VAL A 103 -0.93 -2.41 2.06
C VAL A 103 0.09 -1.59 1.29
N THR A 104 1.28 -1.42 1.87
CA THR A 104 2.37 -0.68 1.26
C THR A 104 3.69 -1.45 1.28
N ALA A 105 4.53 -1.20 0.28
CA ALA A 105 5.92 -1.64 0.25
C ALA A 105 6.76 -0.67 -0.59
N SER A 106 8.09 -0.76 -0.49
CA SER A 106 8.99 0.15 -1.22
C SER A 106 8.98 -0.07 -2.74
N THR A 107 8.70 -1.28 -3.23
CA THR A 107 8.76 -1.62 -4.66
C THR A 107 7.42 -2.10 -5.21
N ASN A 108 7.17 -1.85 -6.49
CA ASN A 108 5.97 -2.35 -7.18
C ASN A 108 5.91 -3.88 -7.18
N ALA A 109 7.05 -4.55 -7.29
CA ALA A 109 7.13 -6.01 -7.28
C ALA A 109 6.70 -6.61 -5.93
N ALA A 110 7.14 -6.03 -4.80
CA ALA A 110 6.71 -6.46 -3.48
C ALA A 110 5.20 -6.27 -3.29
N VAL A 111 4.65 -5.12 -3.69
CA VAL A 111 3.20 -4.87 -3.67
C VAL A 111 2.44 -5.86 -4.56
N ALA A 112 2.96 -6.17 -5.75
CA ALA A 112 2.38 -7.17 -6.66
C ALA A 112 2.33 -8.56 -6.02
N GLN A 113 3.47 -9.00 -5.47
CA GLN A 113 3.60 -10.30 -4.82
C GLN A 113 2.66 -10.42 -3.63
N PHE A 114 2.55 -9.37 -2.80
CA PHE A 114 1.63 -9.34 -1.68
C PHE A 114 0.17 -9.44 -2.14
N ALA A 115 -0.24 -8.61 -3.11
CA ALA A 115 -1.58 -8.65 -3.68
C ALA A 115 -1.91 -10.03 -4.27
N GLN A 116 -0.98 -10.61 -5.04
CA GLN A 116 -1.13 -11.95 -5.60
C GLN A 116 -1.25 -13.02 -4.52
N THR A 117 -0.50 -12.87 -3.41
CA THR A 117 -0.57 -13.79 -2.27
C THR A 117 -1.94 -13.73 -1.59
N ILE A 118 -2.55 -12.56 -1.45
CA ILE A 118 -3.94 -12.46 -0.95
C ILE A 118 -4.89 -13.24 -1.87
N LEU A 119 -4.73 -13.10 -3.20
CA LEU A 119 -5.60 -13.76 -4.18
C LEU A 119 -5.48 -15.30 -4.18
N THR A 120 -4.38 -15.86 -3.67
CA THR A 120 -4.25 -17.32 -3.52
C THR A 120 -4.96 -17.85 -2.27
N LEU A 121 -5.33 -16.99 -1.32
CA LEU A 121 -6.03 -17.38 -0.09
C LEU A 121 -7.48 -17.73 -0.40
N SER A 122 -7.78 -19.04 -0.43
CA SER A 122 -9.04 -19.55 -0.96
C SER A 122 -10.24 -19.16 -0.09
N ALA A 123 -10.04 -19.02 1.23
CA ALA A 123 -11.08 -18.57 2.16
C ALA A 123 -11.49 -17.10 2.01
N TYR A 124 -10.67 -16.29 1.32
CA TYR A 124 -10.84 -14.84 1.24
C TYR A 124 -11.06 -14.34 -0.21
N GLN A 125 -11.47 -15.21 -1.12
CA GLN A 125 -11.70 -14.86 -2.54
C GLN A 125 -12.82 -13.84 -2.75
N HIS A 126 -13.71 -13.65 -1.76
CA HIS A 126 -14.75 -12.62 -1.78
C HIS A 126 -14.22 -11.21 -1.51
N LEU A 127 -13.00 -11.07 -0.97
CA LEU A 127 -12.43 -9.77 -0.68
C LEU A 127 -12.07 -9.02 -1.96
N ARG A 128 -12.46 -7.74 -2.03
CA ARG A 128 -12.12 -6.87 -3.15
C ARG A 128 -10.75 -6.26 -2.94
N VAL A 129 -9.73 -6.98 -3.40
CA VAL A 129 -8.36 -6.47 -3.52
C VAL A 129 -8.30 -5.51 -4.72
N LEU A 130 -7.53 -4.45 -4.55
CA LEU A 130 -7.26 -3.42 -5.55
C LEU A 130 -5.79 -3.00 -5.43
N ARG A 131 -5.05 -2.94 -6.54
CA ARG A 131 -3.67 -2.48 -6.56
C ARG A 131 -3.54 -1.20 -7.36
N TYR A 132 -3.03 -0.14 -6.75
CA TYR A 132 -2.70 1.10 -7.45
C TYR A 132 -1.25 1.09 -7.92
N VAL A 133 -1.06 1.39 -9.21
CA VAL A 133 0.25 1.60 -9.84
C VAL A 133 0.17 2.94 -10.55
N SER A 134 1.06 3.87 -10.20
CA SER A 134 1.11 5.18 -10.86
C SER A 134 1.53 5.04 -12.32
N ASP A 135 1.04 5.93 -13.20
CA ASP A 135 1.32 5.86 -14.64
C ASP A 135 2.82 5.89 -14.98
N MET A 136 3.60 6.68 -14.26
CA MET A 136 5.07 6.70 -14.39
C MET A 136 5.70 5.34 -14.08
N ALA A 137 5.10 4.58 -13.17
CA ALA A 137 5.61 3.29 -12.75
C ALA A 137 5.00 2.12 -13.54
N VAL A 138 4.01 2.36 -14.41
CA VAL A 138 3.42 1.31 -15.27
C VAL A 138 4.45 0.79 -16.27
N GLN A 139 5.28 1.66 -16.85
CA GLN A 139 6.33 1.27 -17.79
C GLN A 139 7.37 0.32 -17.17
N GLU A 140 7.66 0.52 -15.88
CA GLU A 140 8.60 -0.32 -15.11
C GLU A 140 7.90 -1.47 -14.37
N ASN A 141 6.59 -1.64 -14.54
CA ASN A 141 5.83 -2.67 -13.83
C ASN A 141 6.04 -4.03 -14.48
N THR A 142 7.06 -4.74 -14.01
CA THR A 142 7.40 -6.10 -14.47
C THR A 142 6.45 -7.19 -13.96
N ALA A 143 5.50 -6.85 -13.07
CA ALA A 143 4.57 -7.79 -12.45
C ALA A 143 3.12 -7.26 -12.49
N PRO A 144 2.47 -7.22 -13.67
CA PRO A 144 1.06 -6.82 -13.77
C PRO A 144 0.17 -7.87 -13.09
N THR A 145 -0.86 -7.41 -12.39
CA THR A 145 -1.84 -8.30 -11.72
C THR A 145 -3.24 -8.10 -12.31
N SER A 146 -4.17 -9.00 -12.01
CA SER A 146 -5.58 -8.86 -12.39
C SER A 146 -6.33 -7.82 -11.56
N VAL A 147 -5.77 -7.42 -10.41
CA VAL A 147 -6.35 -6.44 -9.49
C VAL A 147 -5.77 -5.03 -9.65
N ASP A 148 -4.93 -4.81 -10.66
CA ASP A 148 -4.39 -3.49 -10.98
C ASP A 148 -5.53 -2.54 -11.35
N MET A 149 -5.54 -1.36 -10.72
CA MET A 149 -6.61 -0.36 -10.84
C MET A 149 -6.84 0.06 -12.30
N ASN A 150 -5.77 0.25 -13.07
CA ASN A 150 -5.88 0.65 -14.48
C ASN A 150 -6.73 -0.32 -15.29
N LYS A 151 -6.55 -1.64 -15.08
CA LYS A 151 -7.36 -2.68 -15.72
C LYS A 151 -8.82 -2.67 -15.25
N ILE A 152 -9.03 -2.46 -13.95
CA ILE A 152 -10.38 -2.39 -13.37
C ILE A 152 -11.14 -1.15 -13.87
N LEU A 153 -10.48 0.00 -14.00
CA LEU A 153 -11.10 1.23 -14.48
C LEU A 153 -11.54 1.09 -15.96
N ILE A 154 -10.73 0.44 -16.79
CA ILE A 154 -11.06 0.18 -18.21
C ILE A 154 -12.33 -0.65 -18.36
N SER A 155 -12.50 -1.70 -17.54
CA SER A 155 -13.64 -2.62 -17.59
C SER A 155 -14.83 -2.20 -16.71
N LEU A 156 -14.75 -1.05 -16.04
CA LEU A 156 -15.76 -0.60 -15.08
C LEU A 156 -17.15 -0.45 -15.73
N HIS A 157 -17.18 0.14 -16.93
CA HIS A 157 -18.42 0.32 -17.69
C HIS A 157 -19.07 -1.00 -18.08
N GLU A 158 -18.29 -1.95 -18.60
CA GLU A 158 -18.76 -3.29 -18.99
C GLU A 158 -19.30 -4.08 -17.78
N THR A 159 -18.61 -3.99 -16.65
CA THR A 159 -18.94 -4.76 -15.44
C THR A 159 -20.18 -4.21 -14.72
N TYR A 160 -20.39 -2.89 -14.75
CA TYR A 160 -21.42 -2.21 -13.97
C TYR A 160 -22.44 -1.44 -14.81
N THR A 161 -22.62 -1.81 -16.09
CA THR A 161 -23.53 -1.14 -17.04
C THR A 161 -24.89 -0.80 -16.43
N ASN A 162 -25.52 -1.75 -15.75
CA ASN A 162 -26.88 -1.60 -15.19
C ASN A 162 -26.95 -0.70 -13.95
N ARG A 163 -25.80 -0.26 -13.41
CA ARG A 163 -25.69 0.58 -12.21
C ARG A 163 -25.16 1.98 -12.52
N LEU A 164 -24.86 2.28 -13.79
CA LEU A 164 -24.32 3.55 -14.22
C LEU A 164 -25.44 4.46 -14.74
N SER A 165 -25.42 5.74 -14.37
CA SER A 165 -26.24 6.75 -15.03
C SER A 165 -25.71 7.02 -16.46
N PRO A 166 -26.52 7.62 -17.35
CA PRO A 166 -26.06 8.01 -18.68
C PRO A 166 -24.81 8.89 -18.65
N GLU A 167 -24.72 9.83 -17.70
CA GLU A 167 -23.56 10.73 -17.55
C GLU A 167 -22.33 9.96 -17.07
N ALA A 168 -22.50 9.04 -16.12
CA ALA A 168 -21.40 8.21 -15.64
C ALA A 168 -20.88 7.28 -16.75
N MET A 169 -21.78 6.73 -17.58
CA MET A 169 -21.45 5.93 -18.75
C MET A 169 -20.62 6.73 -19.76
N GLU A 170 -20.99 7.99 -20.02
CA GLU A 170 -20.22 8.87 -20.92
C GLU A 170 -18.80 9.11 -20.39
N VAL A 171 -18.66 9.35 -19.08
CA VAL A 171 -17.34 9.50 -18.43
C VAL A 171 -16.50 8.23 -18.58
N CYS A 172 -17.08 7.06 -18.32
CA CYS A 172 -16.36 5.81 -18.49
C CYS A 172 -15.93 5.57 -19.93
N ASN A 173 -16.81 5.81 -20.91
CA ASN A 173 -16.46 5.64 -22.32
C ASN A 173 -15.29 6.55 -22.75
N LYS A 174 -15.34 7.84 -22.37
CA LYS A 174 -14.24 8.79 -22.64
C LYS A 174 -12.93 8.35 -22.01
N PHE A 175 -12.96 7.88 -20.76
CA PHE A 175 -11.79 7.36 -20.08
C PHE A 175 -11.26 6.10 -20.76
N THR A 176 -12.12 5.11 -21.01
CA THR A 176 -11.72 3.81 -21.57
C THR A 176 -11.10 3.95 -22.96
N ILE A 177 -11.69 4.77 -23.84
CA ILE A 177 -11.15 5.02 -25.18
C ILE A 177 -9.75 5.66 -25.05
N GLY A 178 -9.64 6.75 -24.29
CA GLY A 178 -8.36 7.43 -24.09
C GLY A 178 -7.31 6.50 -23.46
N ARG A 179 -7.70 5.72 -22.45
CA ARG A 179 -6.78 4.85 -21.73
C ARG A 179 -6.25 3.71 -22.60
N ARG A 180 -7.09 3.11 -23.44
CA ARG A 180 -6.66 2.08 -24.40
C ARG A 180 -5.64 2.62 -25.41
N ILE A 181 -5.80 3.88 -25.85
CA ILE A 181 -4.82 4.55 -26.70
C ILE A 181 -3.50 4.72 -25.95
N LEU A 182 -3.52 5.25 -24.73
CA LEU A 182 -2.30 5.43 -23.93
C LEU A 182 -1.59 4.09 -23.64
N GLU A 183 -2.33 3.05 -23.27
CA GLU A 183 -1.77 1.72 -22.98
C GLU A 183 -1.07 1.11 -24.20
N ARG A 184 -1.61 1.29 -25.40
CA ARG A 184 -0.98 0.84 -26.64
C ARG A 184 0.46 1.39 -26.80
N TYR A 185 0.67 2.66 -26.47
CA TYR A 185 1.99 3.31 -26.56
C TYR A 185 2.90 3.01 -25.37
N ILE A 186 2.33 2.73 -24.20
CA ILE A 186 3.08 2.25 -23.02
C ILE A 186 3.64 0.85 -23.29
N GLU A 187 2.84 -0.04 -23.89
CA GLU A 187 3.23 -1.42 -24.19
C GLU A 187 4.18 -1.52 -25.39
N ASN A 188 4.12 -0.56 -26.32
CA ASN A 188 4.92 -0.55 -27.55
C ASN A 188 5.59 0.84 -27.73
N PRO A 189 6.62 1.18 -26.92
CA PRO A 189 7.24 2.51 -26.94
C PRO A 189 7.84 2.90 -28.30
N GLU A 190 8.23 1.92 -29.11
CA GLU A 190 8.74 2.11 -30.46
C GLU A 190 7.70 2.72 -31.42
N LEU A 191 6.40 2.52 -31.16
CA LEU A 191 5.34 3.17 -31.93
C LEU A 191 5.37 4.69 -31.75
N ALA A 192 5.85 5.19 -30.62
CA ALA A 192 5.95 6.62 -30.36
C ALA A 192 7.00 7.31 -31.25
N LEU A 193 7.98 6.57 -31.78
CA LEU A 193 9.06 7.12 -32.61
C LEU A 193 8.60 7.49 -34.03
N TYR A 194 7.50 6.92 -34.49
CA TYR A 194 7.01 7.05 -35.88
C TYR A 194 5.60 7.63 -35.97
N LEU A 195 5.16 8.34 -34.92
CA LEU A 195 3.85 8.97 -34.88
C LEU A 195 3.67 10.01 -36.00
N THR A 196 2.63 9.81 -36.80
CA THR A 196 2.10 10.86 -37.69
C THR A 196 1.53 12.02 -36.87
N ASP A 197 1.34 13.18 -37.49
CA ASP A 197 0.78 14.34 -36.78
C ASP A 197 -0.68 14.09 -36.34
N GLU A 198 -1.45 13.31 -37.09
CA GLU A 198 -2.79 12.86 -36.71
C GLU A 198 -2.76 11.98 -35.45
N GLU A 199 -1.84 11.00 -35.38
CA GLU A 199 -1.71 10.13 -34.20
C GLU A 199 -1.19 10.89 -32.96
N LYS A 200 -0.34 11.92 -33.15
CA LYS A 200 0.05 12.82 -32.03
C LYS A 200 -1.13 13.58 -31.49
N GLU A 201 -2.01 14.08 -32.36
CA GLU A 201 -3.23 14.77 -31.96
C GLU A 201 -4.19 13.82 -31.23
N GLU A 202 -4.38 12.60 -31.74
CA GLU A 202 -5.17 11.56 -31.09
C GLU A 202 -4.61 11.22 -29.69
N TYR A 203 -3.29 11.04 -29.58
CA TYR A 203 -2.61 10.79 -28.30
C TYR A 203 -2.83 11.94 -27.31
N ALA A 204 -2.66 13.19 -27.75
CA ALA A 204 -2.87 14.37 -26.91
C ALA A 204 -4.33 14.50 -26.43
N ILE A 205 -5.30 14.17 -27.30
CA ILE A 205 -6.71 14.13 -26.94
C ILE A 205 -6.96 13.01 -25.91
N ALA A 206 -6.38 11.83 -26.11
CA ALA A 206 -6.49 10.70 -25.18
C ALA A 206 -5.92 11.04 -23.79
N GLU A 207 -4.72 11.60 -23.72
CA GLU A 207 -4.08 12.05 -22.48
C GLU A 207 -4.97 13.06 -21.74
N ARG A 208 -5.47 14.07 -22.45
CA ARG A 208 -6.35 15.10 -21.89
C ARG A 208 -7.66 14.50 -21.36
N ASN A 209 -8.24 13.55 -22.09
CA ASN A 209 -9.48 12.87 -21.66
C ASN A 209 -9.25 12.04 -20.41
N VAL A 210 -8.20 11.22 -20.37
CA VAL A 210 -7.85 10.39 -19.21
C VAL A 210 -7.58 11.26 -17.99
N SER A 211 -6.73 12.29 -18.10
CA SER A 211 -6.42 13.20 -17.00
C SER A 211 -7.67 13.85 -16.41
N ARG A 212 -8.60 14.32 -17.25
CA ARG A 212 -9.85 14.98 -16.82
C ARG A 212 -10.89 14.05 -16.21
N THR A 213 -10.81 12.75 -16.52
CA THR A 213 -11.82 11.77 -16.10
C THR A 213 -11.33 10.85 -15.00
N LEU A 214 -10.01 10.73 -14.76
CA LEU A 214 -9.41 9.81 -13.80
C LEU A 214 -9.98 9.93 -12.39
N GLU A 215 -10.06 11.14 -11.83
CA GLU A 215 -10.59 11.34 -10.47
C GLU A 215 -12.04 10.87 -10.36
N LYS A 216 -12.88 11.20 -11.35
CA LYS A 216 -14.27 10.74 -11.41
C LYS A 216 -14.36 9.23 -11.57
N MET A 217 -13.48 8.63 -12.35
CA MET A 217 -13.41 7.17 -12.55
C MET A 217 -13.03 6.45 -11.27
N ILE A 218 -12.04 6.96 -10.51
CA ILE A 218 -11.66 6.42 -9.21
C ILE A 218 -12.83 6.53 -8.22
N ALA A 219 -13.50 7.68 -8.17
CA ALA A 219 -14.68 7.88 -7.32
C ALA A 219 -15.81 6.91 -7.67
N LEU A 220 -16.14 6.75 -8.97
CA LEU A 220 -17.14 5.79 -9.44
C LEU A 220 -16.76 4.36 -9.07
N MET A 221 -15.50 3.96 -9.25
CA MET A 221 -15.02 2.64 -8.86
C MET A 221 -15.20 2.41 -7.36
N PHE A 222 -14.88 3.37 -6.49
CA PHE A 222 -15.09 3.23 -5.05
C PHE A 222 -16.57 3.16 -4.64
N ILE A 223 -17.48 3.74 -5.41
CA ILE A 223 -18.93 3.61 -5.19
C ILE A 223 -19.42 2.23 -5.63
N LEU A 224 -18.99 1.77 -6.82
CA LEU A 224 -19.49 0.54 -7.43
C LEU A 224 -18.85 -0.72 -6.83
N ARG A 225 -17.55 -0.63 -6.53
CA ARG A 225 -16.65 -1.67 -6.04
C ARG A 225 -15.69 -1.11 -4.97
N PRO A 226 -16.18 -0.72 -3.79
CA PRO A 226 -15.30 -0.26 -2.71
C PRO A 226 -14.27 -1.36 -2.35
N PRO A 227 -12.97 -1.03 -2.27
CA PRO A 227 -11.96 -2.02 -1.93
C PRO A 227 -12.06 -2.40 -0.45
N ASN A 228 -11.85 -3.70 -0.18
CA ASN A 228 -11.56 -4.19 1.18
C ASN A 228 -10.07 -4.00 1.49
N ILE A 229 -9.21 -4.17 0.46
CA ILE A 229 -7.76 -4.05 0.57
C ILE A 229 -7.25 -3.20 -0.60
N LEU A 230 -6.52 -2.12 -0.31
CA LEU A 230 -5.82 -1.30 -1.30
C LEU A 230 -4.31 -1.50 -1.17
N CYS A 231 -3.67 -2.03 -2.22
CA CYS A 231 -2.23 -2.24 -2.30
C CYS A 231 -1.59 -1.13 -3.15
N LEU A 232 -0.56 -0.45 -2.66
CA LEU A 232 0.16 0.58 -3.41
C LEU A 232 1.59 0.75 -2.89
N THR A 233 2.50 1.35 -3.63
CA THR A 233 3.86 1.58 -3.11
C THR A 233 3.88 2.69 -2.06
N THR A 234 4.89 2.70 -1.19
CA THR A 234 5.05 3.74 -0.17
C THR A 234 5.13 5.13 -0.82
N ALA A 235 5.84 5.26 -1.95
CA ALA A 235 5.87 6.51 -2.70
C ALA A 235 4.47 6.90 -3.21
N SER A 236 3.69 5.95 -3.73
CA SER A 236 2.33 6.21 -4.20
C SER A 236 1.39 6.62 -3.05
N LEU A 237 1.46 5.95 -1.91
CA LEU A 237 0.73 6.32 -0.69
C LEU A 237 1.04 7.77 -0.32
N MET A 238 2.32 8.12 -0.31
CA MET A 238 2.81 9.47 -0.01
C MET A 238 2.43 10.53 -1.06
N ASN A 239 1.90 10.16 -2.22
CA ASN A 239 1.43 11.11 -3.22
C ASN A 239 -0.10 11.17 -3.30
N THR A 240 -0.78 10.10 -2.90
CA THR A 240 -2.23 9.93 -3.14
C THR A 240 -3.09 10.02 -1.89
N ILE A 241 -2.51 9.86 -0.70
CA ILE A 241 -3.21 9.87 0.59
C ILE A 241 -2.64 10.97 1.49
N GLY A 242 -3.53 11.72 2.16
CA GLY A 242 -3.17 12.79 3.08
C GLY A 242 -2.67 14.07 2.39
N THR A 243 -2.87 14.20 1.08
CA THR A 243 -2.56 15.40 0.28
C THR A 243 -3.87 16.07 -0.19
N PRO A 244 -3.96 17.42 -0.24
CA PRO A 244 -5.17 18.12 -0.65
C PRO A 244 -5.69 17.74 -2.04
N ASP A 245 -4.80 17.34 -2.95
CA ASP A 245 -5.08 16.95 -4.34
C ASP A 245 -4.83 15.45 -4.58
N GLY A 246 -4.73 14.65 -3.51
CA GLY A 246 -4.47 13.22 -3.60
C GLY A 246 -5.65 12.45 -4.19
N ALA A 247 -5.36 11.53 -5.11
CA ALA A 247 -6.37 10.72 -5.80
C ALA A 247 -7.29 9.91 -4.87
N PHE A 248 -6.86 9.64 -3.63
CA PHE A 248 -7.63 8.88 -2.64
C PHE A 248 -8.09 9.72 -1.44
N LYS A 249 -8.02 11.05 -1.53
CA LYS A 249 -8.41 11.95 -0.43
C LYS A 249 -9.80 11.65 0.12
N ALA A 250 -10.80 11.46 -0.73
CA ALA A 250 -12.17 11.18 -0.33
C ALA A 250 -12.36 9.81 0.36
N TYR A 251 -11.35 8.94 0.31
CA TYR A 251 -11.37 7.59 0.88
C TYR A 251 -10.34 7.42 2.01
N GLY A 252 -9.47 8.41 2.25
CA GLY A 252 -8.38 8.33 3.23
C GLY A 252 -8.85 7.99 4.63
N ASP A 253 -9.91 8.66 5.11
CA ASP A 253 -10.45 8.50 6.46
C ASP A 253 -11.16 7.15 6.68
N LYS A 254 -11.32 6.34 5.63
CA LYS A 254 -11.96 5.03 5.72
C LYS A 254 -10.97 3.91 6.04
N PHE A 255 -9.69 4.09 5.78
CA PHE A 255 -8.69 3.09 6.12
C PHE A 255 -8.53 3.01 7.62
N THR A 256 -8.56 1.80 8.16
CA THR A 256 -8.40 1.54 9.60
C THR A 256 -7.07 0.87 9.92
N ILE A 257 -6.52 0.12 8.96
CA ILE A 257 -5.26 -0.62 9.07
C ILE A 257 -4.30 -0.23 7.94
N LEU A 258 -3.01 -0.07 8.28
CA LEU A 258 -1.88 -0.01 7.35
C LEU A 258 -0.97 -1.21 7.60
N ILE A 259 -0.61 -1.94 6.55
CA ILE A 259 0.38 -3.00 6.57
C ILE A 259 1.55 -2.62 5.67
N GLY A 260 2.76 -2.49 6.23
CA GLY A 260 3.99 -2.32 5.49
C GLY A 260 4.70 -3.65 5.29
N ASP A 261 4.78 -4.16 4.05
CA ASP A 261 5.63 -5.30 3.70
C ASP A 261 7.03 -4.84 3.28
N GLU A 262 8.02 -5.69 3.49
CA GLU A 262 9.45 -5.36 3.37
C GLU A 262 9.79 -4.06 4.11
N ALA A 263 9.22 -3.89 5.32
CA ALA A 263 9.26 -2.64 6.07
C ALA A 263 10.69 -2.19 6.43
N SER A 264 11.65 -3.11 6.51
CA SER A 264 13.07 -2.78 6.68
C SER A 264 13.65 -1.98 5.52
N GLN A 265 13.00 -1.98 4.36
CA GLN A 265 13.38 -1.18 3.19
C GLN A 265 12.61 0.15 3.09
N ILE A 266 11.72 0.45 4.04
CA ILE A 266 11.00 1.72 4.08
C ILE A 266 11.84 2.73 4.88
N PRO A 267 12.20 3.90 4.31
CA PRO A 267 12.96 4.91 5.05
C PRO A 267 12.21 5.40 6.30
N GLU A 268 12.91 5.59 7.42
CA GLU A 268 12.33 6.11 8.68
C GLU A 268 11.56 7.45 8.50
N PRO A 269 12.03 8.42 7.67
CA PRO A 269 11.25 9.62 7.39
C PRO A 269 9.91 9.32 6.72
N ALA A 270 9.83 8.27 5.89
CA ALA A 270 8.58 7.85 5.26
C ALA A 270 7.63 7.25 6.30
N LEU A 271 8.10 6.42 7.23
CA LEU A 271 7.28 5.87 8.33
C LEU A 271 6.69 6.98 9.21
N THR A 272 7.51 7.98 9.55
CA THR A 272 7.07 9.16 10.31
C THR A 272 6.01 9.94 9.55
N ALA A 273 6.23 10.16 8.25
CA ALA A 273 5.30 10.91 7.43
C ALA A 273 3.98 10.16 7.17
N ILE A 274 4.02 8.83 7.03
CA ILE A 274 2.83 7.98 6.99
C ILE A 274 2.01 8.15 8.28
N SER A 275 2.67 8.06 9.44
CA SER A 275 2.02 8.21 10.75
C SER A 275 1.34 9.57 10.92
N ASN A 276 1.93 10.63 10.36
CA ASN A 276 1.33 11.96 10.40
C ASN A 276 0.13 12.10 9.44
N ARG A 277 0.16 11.42 8.29
CA ARG A 277 -0.91 11.46 7.28
C ARG A 277 -2.09 10.57 7.63
N LEU A 278 -1.86 9.54 8.42
CA LEU A 278 -2.83 8.52 8.82
C LEU A 278 -2.84 8.37 10.36
N PRO A 279 -3.17 9.44 11.12
CA PRO A 279 -2.98 9.47 12.57
C PRO A 279 -3.89 8.50 13.33
N GLY A 280 -5.04 8.14 12.76
CA GLY A 280 -5.99 7.18 13.35
C GLY A 280 -5.83 5.74 12.86
N VAL A 281 -4.87 5.48 11.96
CA VAL A 281 -4.70 4.16 11.34
C VAL A 281 -3.74 3.32 12.17
N ARG A 282 -4.17 2.11 12.51
CA ARG A 282 -3.31 1.11 13.16
C ARG A 282 -2.29 0.57 12.15
N GLN A 283 -1.03 0.47 12.56
CA GLN A 283 0.08 0.15 11.66
C GLN A 283 0.73 -1.18 12.01
N ILE A 284 0.97 -2.01 11.00
CA ILE A 284 1.61 -3.32 11.13
C ILE A 284 2.77 -3.37 10.14
N TYR A 285 3.99 -3.58 10.61
CA TYR A 285 5.18 -3.59 9.78
C TYR A 285 5.83 -4.97 9.79
N LEU A 286 5.95 -5.58 8.61
CA LEU A 286 6.63 -6.86 8.41
C LEU A 286 7.95 -6.60 7.67
N GLY A 287 9.06 -7.02 8.26
CA GLY A 287 10.37 -6.76 7.66
C GLY A 287 11.45 -7.68 8.19
N ASP A 288 12.63 -7.53 7.62
CA ASP A 288 13.84 -8.18 8.13
C ASP A 288 14.96 -7.15 8.24
N VAL A 289 15.27 -6.75 9.48
CA VAL A 289 16.36 -5.79 9.76
C VAL A 289 17.76 -6.31 9.40
N HIS A 290 17.90 -7.61 9.14
CA HIS A 290 19.15 -8.23 8.70
C HIS A 290 19.26 -8.36 7.17
N GLN A 291 18.25 -7.92 6.42
CA GLN A 291 18.29 -7.82 4.96
C GLN A 291 18.57 -6.39 4.51
N LEU A 292 18.32 -6.09 3.23
CA LEU A 292 18.59 -4.81 2.60
C LEU A 292 18.00 -3.65 3.42
N GLU A 293 18.86 -2.69 3.74
CA GLU A 293 18.44 -1.39 4.27
C GLU A 293 17.73 -0.56 3.18
N PRO A 294 16.99 0.50 3.55
CA PRO A 294 16.42 1.42 2.58
C PRO A 294 17.54 2.00 1.71
N HIS A 295 17.37 1.93 0.38
CA HIS A 295 18.37 2.47 -0.53
C HIS A 295 18.51 3.98 -0.34
N ALA A 296 19.64 4.41 0.22
CA ALA A 296 20.02 5.81 0.35
C ALA A 296 21.08 6.17 -0.69
N LYS A 297 20.86 7.23 -1.48
CA LYS A 297 21.90 7.80 -2.37
C LYS A 297 23.09 8.37 -1.58
N CYS A 298 22.90 8.58 -0.28
CA CYS A 298 23.82 9.23 0.61
C CYS A 298 24.17 8.25 1.73
N PRO A 299 25.43 7.76 1.82
CA PRO A 299 25.87 6.89 2.90
C PRO A 299 25.59 7.52 4.27
N ARG A 300 25.18 6.73 5.27
CA ARG A 300 24.82 7.23 6.62
C ARG A 300 25.97 7.98 7.32
N ASP A 301 27.20 7.61 6.99
CA ASP A 301 28.46 8.19 7.47
C ASP A 301 28.90 9.43 6.68
N SER A 302 28.23 9.76 5.58
CA SER A 302 28.55 10.95 4.81
C SER A 302 28.14 12.22 5.57
N HIS A 303 28.91 13.29 5.39
CA HIS A 303 28.57 14.60 5.95
C HIS A 303 27.17 15.07 5.53
N ALA A 304 26.70 14.72 4.33
CA ALA A 304 25.36 15.07 3.90
C ALA A 304 24.25 14.33 4.70
N ALA A 305 24.47 13.08 5.09
CA ALA A 305 23.56 12.33 5.97
C ALA A 305 23.65 12.77 7.43
N VAL A 306 24.86 13.07 7.93
CA VAL A 306 25.11 13.50 9.32
C VAL A 306 24.63 14.93 9.59
N TYR A 307 24.78 15.84 8.61
CA TYR A 307 24.45 17.26 8.73
C TYR A 307 23.16 17.66 7.99
N GLY A 308 22.42 16.69 7.43
CA GLY A 308 21.08 16.92 6.88
C GLY A 308 21.06 17.75 5.59
N ALA A 309 21.94 17.45 4.63
CA ALA A 309 21.82 18.01 3.29
C ALA A 309 20.62 17.34 2.60
N ARG A 310 19.48 18.05 2.57
CA ARG A 310 18.30 17.68 1.78
C ARG A 310 18.74 17.42 0.34
N SER A 311 18.60 16.17 -0.13
CA SER A 311 18.44 15.95 -1.57
C SER A 311 17.22 16.74 -1.99
N VAL A 312 17.40 17.62 -2.98
CA VAL A 312 16.32 18.30 -3.71
C VAL A 312 15.40 17.25 -4.32
#